data_AF-A0A3C0EMM0-F1
#
_entry.id   AF-A0A3C0EMM0-F1
#
_cell.length_a   1.000
_cell.length_b   1.000
_cell.length_c   1.000
_cell.angle_alpha   90.00
_cell.angle_beta   90.00
_cell.angle_gamma   90.00
#
_symmetry.space_group_name_H-M   'P 1'
#
loop_
_entity.id
_entity.type
_entity.pdbx_description
1 polymer ?
#
loop_
_entity_poly.entity_id
_entity_poly.type
_entity_poly.pdbx_seq_one_letter_code
_entity_poly.pdbx_strand_id
1 'polypeptide(L)'
;MYKSEPKPSECNRIVALAILAGVVIATLAALESTVPWIASFCGLLGDGCQDTAEYQLLGYPIAPWGMIYYAVLGLLFFFKRPFLFWAVMLGVGGELVFARIMVEGRFACVFCVANLLVILVLLLCHLDRRRIWKMISVIALTYIVSSLLIVNADTSTQSHNPILSPHTPLAIVGDRTITVADVEQPLTSELHRRQQAIYKLKRLVLDTKIDDILLEIEAQSMGITVDALLDKVRSQISPPAEHIIDHYYDSQLYKQWGSWTGSQEQIKQQIRKHIHTRESNPLVLDYCKKLRQKYPVVDYLTEPRVPGAQLRIGQAPSLGPADASVLVMELSDYHCPTCRAGHKVVKQIKDKYKDKVRWVYKDYPLKKHPVAKELALAARFAHTHGKFWEFQELLFSADHLPTVQDALSYAQELGLNVTLLKQYMSDPDAIQSLEQDVTEIRNAGISSTPTFIINGKLRSGMPTFEEFSTLIDKAIQETAKGKSVE
;
A
#
# COMPACT_ATOMS: atom_id res chain seq x y z
N MET A 1 -9.95 -1.34 63.95
CA MET A 1 -9.63 -2.65 63.33
C MET A 1 -8.23 -2.60 62.74
N TYR A 2 -7.20 -2.88 63.56
CA TYR A 2 -5.82 -3.04 63.08
C TYR A 2 -5.72 -4.45 62.49
N LYS A 3 -5.61 -4.58 61.16
CA LYS A 3 -5.25 -5.87 60.55
C LYS A 3 -3.85 -6.22 61.07
N SER A 4 -3.75 -7.39 61.70
CA SER A 4 -2.51 -7.98 62.21
C SER A 4 -1.42 -7.94 61.14
N GLU A 5 -0.26 -7.39 61.47
CA GLU A 5 0.94 -7.56 60.65
C GLU A 5 1.20 -9.06 60.43
N PRO A 6 1.43 -9.52 59.19
CA PRO A 6 1.67 -10.92 58.91
C PRO A 6 2.88 -11.42 59.71
N LYS A 7 2.77 -12.62 60.29
CA LYS A 7 3.87 -13.20 61.08
C LYS A 7 5.12 -13.32 60.19
N PRO A 8 6.35 -13.11 60.73
CA PRO A 8 7.59 -13.16 59.94
C PRO A 8 7.79 -14.45 59.11
N SER A 9 7.16 -15.55 59.52
CA SER A 9 7.18 -16.84 58.82
C SER A 9 6.28 -16.89 57.56
N GLU A 10 5.19 -16.12 57.52
CA GLU A 10 4.25 -16.09 56.39
C GLU A 10 4.79 -15.25 55.24
N CYS A 11 5.35 -14.07 55.52
CA CYS A 11 6.01 -13.25 54.50
C CYS A 11 7.17 -13.98 53.83
N ASN A 12 7.96 -14.77 54.57
CA ASN A 12 9.06 -15.54 53.98
C ASN A 12 8.58 -16.58 52.95
N ARG A 13 7.41 -17.20 53.18
CA ARG A 13 6.82 -18.15 52.23
C ARG A 13 6.30 -17.44 50.99
N ILE A 14 5.61 -16.31 51.17
CA ILE A 14 5.10 -15.49 50.06
C ILE A 14 6.24 -14.96 49.19
N VAL A 15 7.32 -14.47 49.80
CA VAL A 15 8.51 -13.98 49.08
C VAL A 15 9.17 -15.10 48.27
N ALA A 16 9.32 -16.31 48.84
CA ALA A 16 9.88 -17.45 48.11
C ALA A 16 9.02 -17.84 46.89
N LEU A 17 7.68 -17.88 47.07
CA LEU A 17 6.75 -18.17 45.97
C LEU A 17 6.75 -17.09 44.90
N ALA A 18 6.81 -15.82 45.29
CA ALA A 18 6.87 -14.69 44.37
C ALA A 18 8.18 -14.70 43.53
N ILE A 19 9.33 -15.01 44.16
CA ILE A 19 10.59 -15.16 43.42
C ILE A 19 10.50 -16.32 42.43
N LEU A 20 9.95 -17.47 42.84
CA LEU A 20 9.77 -18.63 41.94
C LEU A 20 8.85 -18.28 40.76
N ALA A 21 7.73 -17.61 41.01
CA ALA A 21 6.82 -17.15 39.98
C ALA A 21 7.50 -16.18 39.00
N GLY A 22 8.32 -15.26 39.51
CA GLY A 22 9.12 -14.35 38.70
C GLY A 22 10.12 -15.06 37.79
N VAL A 23 10.82 -16.09 38.30
CA VAL A 23 11.71 -16.92 37.46
C VAL A 23 10.93 -17.58 36.32
N VAL A 24 9.76 -18.15 36.61
CA VAL A 24 8.92 -18.80 35.59
C VAL A 24 8.45 -17.79 34.54
N ILE A 25 7.93 -16.63 34.95
CA ILE A 25 7.46 -15.57 34.06
C ILE A 25 8.60 -15.05 33.17
N ALA A 26 9.76 -14.75 33.76
CA ALA A 26 10.92 -14.27 33.01
C ALA A 26 11.44 -15.31 32.01
N THR A 27 11.41 -16.60 32.38
CA THR A 27 11.81 -17.70 31.50
C THR A 27 10.82 -17.86 30.33
N LEU A 28 9.52 -17.78 30.59
CA LEU A 28 8.49 -17.85 29.55
C LEU A 28 8.60 -16.67 28.57
N ALA A 29 8.80 -15.45 29.09
CA ALA A 29 9.03 -14.26 28.27
C ALA A 29 10.27 -14.40 27.38
N ALA A 30 11.36 -14.98 27.91
CA ALA A 30 12.58 -15.21 27.13
C ALA A 30 12.43 -16.31 26.07
N LEU A 31 11.52 -17.26 26.27
CA LEU A 31 11.28 -18.38 25.35
C LEU A 31 10.23 -18.07 24.27
N GLU A 32 9.53 -16.94 24.36
CA GLU A 32 8.46 -16.57 23.41
C GLU A 32 8.90 -16.66 21.95
N SER A 33 10.08 -16.14 21.61
CA SER A 33 10.60 -16.12 20.24
C SER A 33 10.98 -17.51 19.70
N THR A 34 11.08 -18.50 20.57
CA THR A 34 11.52 -19.87 20.22
C THR A 34 10.41 -20.91 20.36
N VAL A 35 9.34 -20.60 21.08
CA VAL A 35 8.27 -21.54 21.42
C VAL A 35 6.92 -21.02 20.90
N PRO A 36 6.40 -21.57 19.78
CA PRO A 36 5.24 -21.00 19.07
C PRO A 36 3.96 -20.86 19.91
N TRP A 37 3.70 -21.77 20.84
CA TRP A 37 2.49 -21.69 21.67
C TRP A 37 2.54 -20.52 22.66
N ILE A 38 3.74 -20.08 23.08
CA ILE A 38 3.93 -18.94 23.96
C ILE A 38 3.64 -17.65 23.20
N ALA A 39 4.11 -17.54 21.96
CA ALA A 39 3.77 -16.43 21.07
C ALA A 39 2.25 -16.32 20.84
N SER A 40 1.57 -17.46 20.60
CA SER A 40 0.10 -17.49 20.48
C SER A 40 -0.62 -17.08 21.76
N PHE A 41 -0.05 -17.37 22.93
CA PHE A 41 -0.60 -16.95 24.22
C PHE A 41 -0.44 -15.44 24.44
N CYS A 42 0.66 -14.83 23.97
CA CYS A 42 0.81 -13.38 23.98
C CYS A 42 -0.24 -12.72 23.08
N GLY A 43 -0.39 -13.20 21.83
CA GLY A 43 -1.33 -12.63 20.86
C GLY A 43 -2.81 -12.64 21.27
N LEU A 44 -3.20 -13.41 22.29
CA LEU A 44 -4.56 -13.44 22.85
C LEU A 44 -4.97 -12.13 23.54
N LEU A 45 -4.02 -11.33 24.01
CA LEU A 45 -4.24 -10.03 24.66
C LEU A 45 -3.60 -8.85 23.90
N GLY A 46 -2.98 -9.12 22.74
CA GLY A 46 -2.32 -8.16 21.85
C GLY A 46 -0.89 -8.59 21.47
N ASP A 47 -0.25 -7.91 20.51
CA ASP A 47 1.13 -8.20 20.09
C ASP A 47 2.20 -7.57 21.01
N GLY A 48 1.80 -7.07 22.18
CA GLY A 48 2.63 -6.23 23.05
C GLY A 48 3.91 -6.87 23.58
N CYS A 49 4.05 -8.20 23.55
CA CYS A 49 5.32 -8.83 23.92
C CYS A 49 6.41 -8.60 22.84
N GLN A 50 6.03 -8.58 21.55
CA GLN A 50 6.95 -8.23 20.46
C GLN A 50 7.40 -6.78 20.59
N ASP A 51 6.47 -5.87 20.88
CA ASP A 51 6.77 -4.45 21.07
C ASP A 51 7.75 -4.23 22.25
N THR A 52 7.62 -5.01 23.34
CA THR A 52 8.60 -4.95 24.45
C THR A 52 9.97 -5.56 24.12
N ALA A 53 10.03 -6.49 23.16
CA ALA A 53 11.28 -7.15 22.77
C ALA A 53 12.21 -6.22 21.95
N GLU A 54 11.67 -5.14 21.39
CA GLU A 54 12.43 -4.10 20.66
C GLU A 54 13.28 -3.23 21.59
N TYR A 55 12.98 -3.21 22.89
CA TYR A 55 13.72 -2.43 23.86
C TYR A 55 14.97 -3.18 24.34
N GLN A 56 16.06 -2.44 24.48
CA GLN A 56 17.34 -2.96 24.93
C GLN A 56 17.81 -2.23 26.18
N LEU A 57 18.44 -2.96 27.09
CA LEU A 57 19.17 -2.40 28.22
C LEU A 57 20.66 -2.66 28.01
N LEU A 58 21.46 -1.59 27.95
CA LEU A 58 22.90 -1.66 27.68
C LEU A 58 23.26 -2.40 26.37
N GLY A 59 22.42 -2.26 25.34
CA GLY A 59 22.61 -2.90 24.03
C GLY A 59 22.28 -4.40 23.98
N TYR A 60 21.72 -4.95 25.05
CA TYR A 60 21.24 -6.33 25.10
C TYR A 60 19.72 -6.39 25.21
N PRO A 61 19.05 -7.41 24.62
CA PRO A 61 17.62 -7.61 24.80
C PRO A 61 17.23 -7.66 26.29
N ILE A 62 16.02 -7.21 26.59
CA ILE A 62 15.56 -7.07 27.97
C ILE A 62 15.27 -8.40 28.66
N ALA A 63 14.78 -9.41 27.93
CA ALA A 63 14.32 -10.67 28.53
C ALA A 63 15.38 -11.38 29.42
N PRO A 64 16.67 -11.48 29.02
CA PRO A 64 17.74 -11.99 29.90
C PRO A 64 17.89 -11.27 31.24
N TRP A 65 17.65 -9.95 31.28
CA TRP A 65 17.80 -9.16 32.50
C TRP A 65 16.77 -9.52 33.57
N GLY A 66 15.55 -9.88 33.17
CA GLY A 66 14.51 -10.39 34.08
C GLY A 66 14.93 -11.69 34.76
N MET A 67 15.51 -12.63 34.01
CA MET A 67 16.01 -13.89 34.56
C MET A 67 17.17 -13.66 35.55
N ILE A 68 18.12 -12.80 35.18
CA ILE A 68 19.24 -12.41 36.05
C ILE A 68 18.72 -11.78 37.35
N TYR A 69 17.74 -10.88 37.24
CA TYR A 69 17.13 -10.22 38.38
C TYR A 69 16.54 -11.22 39.39
N TYR A 70 15.69 -12.14 38.94
CA TYR A 70 15.08 -13.12 39.84
C TYR A 70 16.06 -14.17 40.37
N ALA A 71 17.08 -14.54 39.59
CA ALA A 71 18.18 -15.38 40.08
C ALA A 71 18.93 -14.69 41.24
N VAL A 72 19.22 -13.39 41.10
CA VAL A 72 19.86 -12.59 42.16
C VAL A 72 18.95 -12.48 43.38
N LEU A 73 17.64 -12.22 43.22
CA LEU A 73 16.70 -12.21 44.33
C LEU A 73 16.67 -13.55 45.08
N GLY A 74 16.68 -14.68 44.35
CA GLY A 74 16.76 -16.01 44.95
C GLY A 74 18.02 -16.19 45.79
N LEU A 75 19.18 -15.84 45.25
CA LEU A 75 20.46 -15.91 45.99
C LEU A 75 20.45 -15.01 47.23
N LEU A 76 19.95 -13.77 47.13
CA LEU A 76 19.87 -12.85 48.25
C LEU A 76 18.91 -13.34 49.34
N PHE A 77 17.82 -14.00 48.96
CA PHE A 77 16.87 -14.60 49.89
C PHE A 77 17.50 -15.69 50.77
N PHE A 78 18.39 -16.52 50.20
CA PHE A 78 19.07 -17.59 50.93
C PHE A 78 20.32 -17.11 51.70
N PHE A 79 21.15 -16.25 51.11
CA PHE A 79 22.48 -15.95 51.67
C PHE A 79 22.64 -14.56 52.30
N LYS A 80 21.84 -13.57 51.90
CA LYS A 80 22.06 -12.14 52.23
C LYS A 80 20.75 -11.35 52.35
N ARG A 81 19.84 -11.78 53.24
CA ARG A 81 18.50 -11.19 53.43
C ARG A 81 18.44 -9.65 53.59
N PRO A 82 19.40 -8.96 54.24
CA PRO A 82 19.36 -7.50 54.33
C PRO A 82 19.47 -6.80 52.97
N PHE A 83 20.12 -7.41 51.98
CA PHE A 83 20.28 -6.86 50.63
C PHE A 83 19.05 -7.15 49.74
N LEU A 84 18.28 -8.19 50.06
CA LEU A 84 17.03 -8.52 49.35
C LEU A 84 16.07 -7.33 49.34
N PHE A 85 15.94 -6.63 50.48
CA PHE A 85 15.12 -5.44 50.61
C PHE A 85 15.43 -4.38 49.53
N TRP A 86 16.72 -4.09 49.31
CA TRP A 86 17.12 -3.08 48.32
C TRP A 86 16.96 -3.58 46.89
N ALA A 87 17.23 -4.86 46.62
CA ALA A 87 17.02 -5.45 45.31
C ALA A 87 15.54 -5.41 44.87
N VAL A 88 14.59 -5.54 45.80
CA VAL A 88 13.16 -5.35 45.52
C VAL A 88 12.87 -3.90 45.09
N MET A 89 13.44 -2.90 45.76
CA MET A 89 13.24 -1.49 45.39
C MET A 89 13.80 -1.15 44.00
N LEU A 90 14.95 -1.73 43.64
CA LEU A 90 15.50 -1.61 42.28
C LEU A 90 14.52 -2.19 41.24
N GLY A 91 13.97 -3.38 41.51
CA GLY A 91 13.00 -4.02 40.62
C GLY A 91 11.75 -3.18 40.40
N VAL A 92 11.20 -2.58 41.47
CA VAL A 92 10.05 -1.67 41.37
C VAL A 92 10.36 -0.48 40.46
N GLY A 93 11.53 0.14 40.60
CA GLY A 93 11.93 1.24 39.72
C GLY A 93 12.04 0.83 38.25
N GLY A 94 12.57 -0.36 37.97
CA GLY A 94 12.66 -0.91 36.62
C GLY A 94 11.28 -1.21 36.00
N GLU A 95 10.38 -1.85 36.74
CA GLU A 95 9.03 -2.17 36.26
C GLU A 95 8.19 -0.93 35.94
N LEU A 96 8.40 0.17 36.68
CA LEU A 96 7.72 1.43 36.38
C LEU A 96 8.12 2.01 35.01
N VAL A 97 9.31 1.69 34.50
CA VAL A 97 9.71 2.07 33.13
C VAL A 97 8.91 1.27 32.11
N PHE A 98 8.75 -0.04 32.30
CA PHE A 98 7.92 -0.87 31.41
C PHE A 98 6.44 -0.49 31.44
N ALA A 99 5.92 -0.15 32.62
CA ALA A 99 4.57 0.37 32.75
C ALA A 99 4.37 1.67 31.95
N ARG A 100 5.35 2.59 32.01
CA ARG A 100 5.35 3.80 31.19
C ARG A 100 5.42 3.48 29.69
N ILE A 101 6.35 2.61 29.28
CA ILE A 101 6.53 2.20 27.88
C ILE A 101 5.22 1.64 27.30
N MET A 102 4.53 0.76 28.03
CA MET A 102 3.24 0.20 27.60
C MET A 102 2.16 1.28 27.47
N VAL A 103 2.10 2.22 28.41
CA VAL A 103 1.13 3.33 28.38
C VAL A 103 1.40 4.30 27.22
N GLU A 104 2.66 4.69 27.00
CA GLU A 104 3.06 5.59 25.91
C GLU A 104 2.93 4.91 24.53
N GLY A 105 3.31 3.63 24.44
CA GLY A 105 3.23 2.81 23.23
C GLY A 105 1.83 2.29 22.89
N ARG A 106 0.86 2.44 23.80
CA ARG A 106 -0.53 1.96 23.64
C ARG A 106 -0.65 0.45 23.33
N PHE A 107 0.24 -0.36 23.90
CA PHE A 107 0.20 -1.83 23.83
C PHE A 107 0.28 -2.43 25.23
N ALA A 108 -0.08 -3.71 25.37
CA ALA A 108 -0.02 -4.43 26.65
C ALA A 108 0.74 -5.75 26.51
N CYS A 109 1.76 -5.95 27.34
CA CYS A 109 2.51 -7.20 27.42
C CYS A 109 2.06 -8.02 28.64
N VAL A 110 1.55 -9.23 28.38
CA VAL A 110 1.01 -10.13 29.42
C VAL A 110 2.08 -10.50 30.45
N PHE A 111 3.31 -10.74 29.99
CA PHE A 111 4.43 -11.08 30.87
C PHE A 111 4.88 -9.89 31.71
N CYS A 112 4.95 -8.68 31.14
CA CYS A 112 5.27 -7.47 31.91
C CYS A 112 4.19 -7.17 32.97
N VAL A 113 2.91 -7.34 32.65
CA VAL A 113 1.83 -7.18 33.64
C VAL A 113 1.93 -8.24 34.74
N ALA A 114 2.18 -9.50 34.39
CA ALA A 114 2.40 -10.56 35.37
C ALA A 114 3.62 -10.29 36.25
N ASN A 115 4.70 -9.76 35.67
CA ASN A 115 5.92 -9.40 36.39
C ASN A 115 5.71 -8.24 37.36
N LEU A 116 4.98 -7.20 36.91
CA LEU A 116 4.57 -6.08 37.74
C LEU A 116 3.78 -6.55 38.97
N LEU A 117 2.87 -7.51 38.81
CA LEU A 117 2.13 -8.11 39.94
C LEU A 117 3.06 -8.82 40.93
N VAL A 118 4.05 -9.58 40.45
CA VAL A 118 5.05 -10.24 41.32
C VAL A 118 5.84 -9.20 42.11
N ILE A 119 6.32 -8.14 41.45
CA ILE A 119 7.09 -7.07 42.09
C ILE A 119 6.25 -6.30 43.12
N LEU A 120 4.96 -6.06 42.85
CA LEU A 120 4.05 -5.45 43.83
C LEU A 120 3.88 -6.32 45.07
N VAL A 121 3.75 -7.64 44.92
CA VAL A 121 3.69 -8.58 46.06
C VAL A 121 4.99 -8.51 46.88
N LEU A 122 6.15 -8.52 46.22
CA LEU A 122 7.44 -8.39 46.87
C LEU A 122 7.58 -7.05 47.61
N LEU A 123 7.12 -5.95 47.02
CA LEU A 123 7.12 -4.62 47.64
C LEU A 123 6.25 -4.60 48.90
N LEU A 124 5.05 -5.19 48.86
CA LEU A 124 4.15 -5.25 50.02
C LEU A 124 4.77 -6.03 51.19
N CYS A 125 5.45 -7.15 50.91
CA CYS A 125 6.15 -7.92 51.95
C CYS A 125 7.35 -7.19 52.55
N HIS A 126 7.90 -6.19 51.85
CA HIS A 126 9.08 -5.42 52.26
C HIS A 126 8.75 -3.96 52.59
N LEU A 127 7.48 -3.59 52.74
CA LEU A 127 7.08 -2.22 53.02
C LEU A 127 7.46 -1.82 54.45
N ASP A 128 8.46 -0.93 54.59
CA ASP A 128 8.91 -0.40 55.89
C ASP A 128 8.64 1.10 55.98
N ARG A 129 7.60 1.47 56.74
CA ARG A 129 7.20 2.89 56.94
C ARG A 129 8.32 3.74 57.53
N ARG A 130 9.25 3.16 58.31
CA ARG A 130 10.38 3.91 58.89
C ARG A 130 11.44 4.27 57.86
N ARG A 131 11.48 3.56 56.73
CA ARG A 131 12.45 3.76 55.63
C ARG A 131 11.80 4.27 54.34
N ILE A 132 10.55 4.75 54.40
CA ILE A 132 9.75 5.11 53.23
C ILE A 132 10.45 6.09 52.28
N TRP A 133 11.11 7.13 52.82
CA TRP A 133 11.86 8.09 52.01
C TRP A 133 13.03 7.45 51.28
N LYS A 134 13.75 6.53 51.93
CA LYS A 134 14.87 5.82 51.29
C LYS A 134 14.37 4.86 50.20
N MET A 135 13.23 4.20 50.43
CA MET A 135 12.59 3.35 49.42
C MET A 135 12.21 4.18 48.19
N ILE A 136 11.53 5.31 48.38
CA ILE A 136 11.15 6.23 47.31
C ILE A 136 12.38 6.72 46.54
N SER A 137 13.45 7.12 47.24
CA SER A 137 14.68 7.58 46.58
C SER A 137 15.31 6.50 45.70
N VAL A 138 15.37 5.25 46.16
CA VAL A 138 15.95 4.15 45.36
C VAL A 138 15.06 3.80 44.16
N ILE A 139 13.74 3.74 44.35
CA ILE A 139 12.80 3.48 43.26
C ILE A 139 12.91 4.60 42.20
N ALA A 140 12.88 5.87 42.63
CA ALA A 140 12.94 7.01 41.73
C ALA A 140 14.28 7.08 40.98
N LEU A 141 15.40 6.87 41.67
CA LEU A 141 16.72 6.85 41.04
C LEU A 141 16.82 5.73 39.99
N THR A 142 16.34 4.54 40.33
CA THR A 142 16.36 3.41 39.40
C THR A 142 15.46 3.66 38.20
N TYR A 143 14.26 4.20 38.42
CA TYR A 143 13.37 4.61 37.34
C TYR A 143 14.03 5.62 36.40
N ILE A 144 14.69 6.66 36.91
CA ILE A 144 15.38 7.67 36.10
C ILE A 144 16.52 7.02 35.31
N VAL A 145 17.38 6.26 35.97
CA VAL A 145 18.53 5.60 35.33
C VAL A 145 18.08 4.60 34.27
N SER A 146 17.13 3.73 34.59
CA SER A 146 16.56 2.77 33.65
C SER A 146 15.86 3.46 32.49
N SER A 147 15.16 4.58 32.70
CA SER A 147 14.55 5.36 31.61
C SER A 147 15.58 5.97 30.65
N LEU A 148 16.82 6.20 31.09
CA LEU A 148 17.90 6.70 30.25
C LEU A 148 18.65 5.57 29.53
N LEU A 149 18.72 4.39 30.13
CA LEU A 149 19.49 3.24 29.62
C LEU A 149 18.66 2.28 28.76
N ILE A 150 17.35 2.26 28.94
CA ILE A 150 16.42 1.47 28.13
C ILE A 150 16.07 2.28 26.90
N VAL A 151 16.51 1.80 25.74
CA VAL A 151 16.32 2.48 24.45
C VAL A 151 15.63 1.51 23.48
N ASN A 152 14.73 2.03 22.65
CA ASN A 152 14.16 1.26 21.55
C ASN A 152 15.22 1.11 20.44
N ALA A 153 15.51 -0.13 20.03
CA ALA A 153 16.49 -0.44 18.99
C ALA A 153 16.26 0.32 17.66
N ASP A 154 15.01 0.69 17.36
CA ASP A 154 14.62 1.37 16.11
C ASP A 154 15.03 2.85 16.01
N THR A 155 15.52 3.47 17.07
CA THR A 155 15.99 4.88 16.99
C THR A 155 17.28 5.07 16.21
N SER A 156 17.97 4.00 15.79
CA SER A 156 19.21 4.08 14.98
C SER A 156 19.06 3.73 13.50
N THR A 157 17.86 3.31 13.06
CA THR A 157 17.58 3.07 11.64
C THR A 157 16.21 3.62 11.30
N GLN A 158 16.13 4.96 11.16
CA GLN A 158 15.25 5.48 10.12
C GLN A 158 15.60 4.73 8.84
N SER A 159 14.66 3.92 8.36
CA SER A 159 14.62 3.41 7.00
C SER A 159 14.51 4.59 6.03
N HIS A 160 15.55 5.41 5.96
CA HIS A 160 15.92 6.05 4.73
C HIS A 160 16.47 4.91 3.88
N ASN A 161 15.64 4.35 3.01
CA ASN A 161 16.17 3.92 1.73
C ASN A 161 16.71 5.21 1.09
N PRO A 162 18.02 5.46 1.07
CA PRO A 162 18.51 6.62 0.35
C PRO A 162 18.07 6.44 -1.10
N ILE A 163 17.42 7.45 -1.67
CA ILE A 163 17.14 7.49 -3.10
C ILE A 163 18.53 7.48 -3.76
N LEU A 164 18.97 6.32 -4.23
CA LEU A 164 20.28 6.18 -4.85
C LEU A 164 20.25 6.93 -6.19
N SER A 165 21.32 7.65 -6.50
CA SER A 165 21.45 8.30 -7.80
C SER A 165 21.56 7.25 -8.91
N PRO A 166 21.07 7.52 -10.13
CA PRO A 166 21.12 6.55 -11.24
C PRO A 166 22.54 6.05 -11.55
N HIS A 167 23.56 6.88 -11.34
CA HIS A 167 24.97 6.54 -11.59
C HIS A 167 25.67 5.86 -10.41
N THR A 168 24.98 5.63 -9.29
CA THR A 168 25.57 4.97 -8.13
C THR A 168 25.97 3.54 -8.51
N PRO A 169 27.23 3.11 -8.29
CA PRO A 169 27.64 1.75 -8.55
C PRO A 169 26.96 0.78 -7.57
N LEU A 170 26.28 -0.23 -8.12
CA LEU A 170 25.70 -1.36 -7.38
C LEU A 170 26.63 -2.57 -7.34
N ALA A 171 27.37 -2.81 -8.42
CA ALA A 171 28.37 -3.88 -8.49
C ALA A 171 29.49 -3.54 -9.49
N ILE A 172 30.63 -4.20 -9.35
CA ILE A 172 31.73 -4.15 -10.33
C ILE A 172 32.06 -5.60 -10.71
N VAL A 173 32.05 -5.91 -12.01
CA VAL A 173 32.37 -7.22 -12.56
C VAL A 173 33.53 -7.06 -13.53
N GLY A 174 34.73 -7.44 -13.11
CA GLY A 174 35.96 -7.17 -13.86
C GLY A 174 36.22 -5.66 -13.95
N ASP A 175 36.19 -5.13 -15.17
CA ASP A 175 36.35 -3.70 -15.49
C ASP A 175 35.01 -2.97 -15.70
N ARG A 176 33.87 -3.66 -15.56
CA ARG A 176 32.54 -3.09 -15.79
C ARG A 176 31.83 -2.75 -14.49
N THR A 177 31.37 -1.51 -14.38
CA THR A 177 30.49 -1.07 -13.30
C THR A 177 29.02 -1.27 -13.70
N ILE A 178 28.26 -1.93 -12.83
CA ILE A 178 26.80 -2.01 -12.89
C ILE A 178 26.26 -0.94 -11.96
N THR A 179 25.49 -0.01 -12.50
CA THR A 179 24.89 1.12 -11.79
C THR A 179 23.44 0.86 -11.39
N VAL A 180 22.86 1.75 -10.58
CA VAL A 180 21.41 1.74 -10.29
C VAL A 180 20.59 1.80 -11.57
N ALA A 181 20.95 2.66 -12.51
CA ALA A 181 20.26 2.79 -13.79
C ALA A 181 20.25 1.47 -14.58
N ASP A 182 21.37 0.74 -14.59
CA ASP A 182 21.49 -0.54 -15.30
C ASP A 182 20.52 -1.61 -14.76
N VAL A 183 20.14 -1.50 -13.48
CA VAL A 183 19.20 -2.41 -12.80
C VAL A 183 17.75 -1.90 -12.90
N GLU A 184 17.53 -0.60 -12.71
CA GLU A 184 16.18 -0.02 -12.61
C GLU A 184 15.55 0.32 -13.97
N GLN A 185 16.33 0.70 -15.00
CA GLN A 185 15.77 0.98 -16.34
C GLN A 185 14.98 -0.21 -16.90
N PRO A 186 15.51 -1.45 -16.90
CA PRO A 186 14.76 -2.62 -17.36
C PRO A 186 13.49 -2.89 -16.54
N LEU A 187 13.47 -2.44 -15.28
CA LEU A 187 12.37 -2.67 -14.34
C LEU A 187 11.38 -1.51 -14.28
N THR A 188 11.58 -0.42 -15.01
CA THR A 188 10.84 0.84 -14.80
C THR A 188 9.32 0.69 -14.92
N SER A 189 8.80 -0.07 -15.90
CA SER A 189 7.34 -0.37 -15.95
C SER A 189 6.86 -1.16 -14.73
N GLU A 190 7.62 -2.16 -14.29
CA GLU A 190 7.22 -3.01 -13.16
C GLU A 190 7.32 -2.23 -11.85
N LEU A 191 8.38 -1.47 -11.63
CA LEU A 191 8.54 -0.54 -10.51
C LEU A 191 7.38 0.45 -10.48
N HIS A 192 7.06 1.08 -11.61
CA HIS A 192 5.91 1.98 -11.71
C HIS A 192 4.60 1.27 -11.40
N ARG A 193 4.38 0.05 -11.91
CA ARG A 193 3.19 -0.76 -11.63
C ARG A 193 3.05 -1.06 -10.13
N ARG A 194 4.15 -1.40 -9.46
CA ARG A 194 4.19 -1.66 -8.02
C ARG A 194 3.94 -0.38 -7.22
N GLN A 195 4.57 0.73 -7.60
CA GLN A 195 4.32 2.05 -7.01
C GLN A 195 2.86 2.46 -7.16
N GLN A 196 2.24 2.21 -8.32
CA GLN A 196 0.83 2.45 -8.57
C GLN A 196 -0.07 1.57 -7.71
N ALA A 197 0.28 0.29 -7.51
CA ALA A 197 -0.45 -0.58 -6.59
C ALA A 197 -0.40 -0.06 -5.15
N ILE A 198 0.79 0.35 -4.69
CA ILE A 198 0.98 0.98 -3.37
C ILE A 198 0.16 2.27 -3.26
N TYR A 199 0.21 3.12 -4.28
CA TYR A 199 -0.57 4.37 -4.33
C TYR A 199 -2.07 4.09 -4.22
N LYS A 200 -2.61 3.10 -4.96
CA LYS A 200 -4.03 2.73 -4.90
C LYS A 200 -4.45 2.27 -3.50
N LEU A 201 -3.62 1.45 -2.84
CA LEU A 201 -3.89 1.02 -1.46
C LEU A 201 -3.86 2.20 -0.48
N LYS A 202 -2.85 3.07 -0.58
CA LYS A 202 -2.77 4.29 0.23
C LYS A 202 -3.97 5.21 0.00
N ARG A 203 -4.35 5.41 -1.27
CA ARG A 203 -5.48 6.23 -1.68
C ARG A 203 -6.79 5.71 -1.11
N LEU A 204 -7.03 4.40 -1.20
CA LEU A 204 -8.21 3.75 -0.64
C LEU A 204 -8.36 4.06 0.86
N VAL A 205 -7.29 3.83 1.64
CA VAL A 205 -7.31 4.08 3.09
C VAL A 205 -7.44 5.57 3.40
N LEU A 206 -6.75 6.44 2.64
CA LEU A 206 -6.82 7.89 2.82
C LEU A 206 -8.23 8.41 2.53
N ASP A 207 -8.88 7.95 1.46
CA ASP A 207 -10.24 8.35 1.11
C ASP A 207 -11.24 7.96 2.20
N THR A 208 -11.14 6.73 2.74
CA THR A 208 -11.96 6.31 3.88
C THR A 208 -11.73 7.20 5.11
N LYS A 209 -10.48 7.49 5.46
CA LYS A 209 -10.17 8.37 6.60
C LYS A 209 -10.70 9.80 6.41
N ILE A 210 -10.62 10.33 5.18
CA ILE A 210 -11.18 11.65 4.86
C ILE A 210 -12.70 11.61 5.07
N ASP A 211 -13.38 10.60 4.56
CA ASP A 211 -14.84 10.48 4.69
C ASP A 211 -15.27 10.32 6.16
N ASP A 212 -14.56 9.51 6.95
CA ASP A 212 -14.82 9.34 8.38
C ASP A 212 -14.70 10.68 9.13
N ILE A 213 -13.62 11.42 8.91
CA ILE A 213 -13.40 12.75 9.53
C ILE A 213 -14.50 13.74 9.10
N LEU A 214 -14.89 13.73 7.82
CA LEU A 214 -15.95 14.62 7.33
C LEU A 214 -17.31 14.30 7.97
N LEU A 215 -17.62 13.01 8.15
CA LEU A 215 -18.83 12.57 8.84
C LEU A 215 -18.82 12.97 10.32
N GLU A 216 -17.67 12.87 10.99
CA GLU A 216 -17.50 13.34 12.38
C GLU A 216 -17.73 14.85 12.50
N ILE A 217 -17.11 15.66 11.62
CA ILE A 217 -17.29 17.11 11.58
C ILE A 217 -18.77 17.46 11.34
N GLU A 218 -19.43 16.80 10.38
CA GLU A 218 -20.83 17.05 10.07
C GLU A 218 -21.73 16.70 11.25
N ALA A 219 -21.54 15.50 11.84
CA ALA A 219 -22.32 15.03 12.98
C ALA A 219 -22.16 15.97 14.19
N GLN A 220 -20.94 16.43 14.46
CA GLN A 220 -20.66 17.42 15.51
C GLN A 220 -21.35 18.75 15.22
N SER A 221 -21.33 19.23 13.98
CA SER A 221 -22.02 20.48 13.59
C SER A 221 -23.54 20.41 13.78
N MET A 222 -24.11 19.19 13.76
CA MET A 222 -25.53 18.92 13.95
C MET A 222 -25.89 18.49 15.39
N GLY A 223 -24.90 18.32 16.27
CA GLY A 223 -25.11 17.84 17.64
C GLY A 223 -25.63 16.41 17.75
N ILE A 224 -25.31 15.55 16.78
CA ILE A 224 -25.71 14.13 16.73
C ILE A 224 -24.50 13.20 16.64
N THR A 225 -24.70 11.89 16.82
CA THR A 225 -23.65 10.89 16.58
C THR A 225 -23.49 10.59 15.09
N VAL A 226 -22.33 10.07 14.68
CA VAL A 226 -22.10 9.63 13.29
C VAL A 226 -23.11 8.56 12.88
N ASP A 227 -23.42 7.60 13.74
CA ASP A 227 -24.45 6.58 13.45
C ASP A 227 -25.83 7.20 13.21
N ALA A 228 -26.24 8.17 14.02
CA ALA A 228 -27.51 8.87 13.84
C ALA A 228 -27.53 9.70 12.53
N LEU A 229 -26.40 10.29 12.15
CA LEU A 229 -26.24 10.96 10.86
C LEU A 229 -26.38 9.98 9.70
N LEU A 230 -25.69 8.84 9.76
CA LEU A 230 -25.77 7.81 8.73
C LEU A 230 -27.17 7.22 8.62
N ASP A 231 -27.86 6.97 9.73
CA ASP A 231 -29.25 6.49 9.73
C ASP A 231 -30.21 7.53 9.12
N LYS A 232 -29.97 8.82 9.38
CA LYS A 232 -30.71 9.92 8.74
C LYS A 232 -30.47 9.99 7.23
N VAL A 233 -29.26 9.69 6.76
CA VAL A 233 -28.96 9.62 5.32
C VAL A 233 -29.61 8.39 4.70
N ARG A 234 -29.51 7.23 5.35
CA ARG A 234 -30.04 5.96 4.84
C ARG A 234 -31.57 5.90 4.84
N SER A 235 -32.25 6.59 5.75
CA SER A 235 -33.73 6.64 5.79
C SER A 235 -34.38 7.38 4.62
N GLN A 236 -33.59 7.93 3.69
CA GLN A 236 -34.09 8.52 2.45
C GLN A 236 -34.57 7.48 1.42
N ILE A 237 -34.21 6.20 1.57
CA ILE A 237 -34.76 5.11 0.76
C ILE A 237 -35.85 4.36 1.53
N SER A 238 -36.83 3.84 0.79
CA SER A 238 -37.85 2.95 1.36
C SER A 238 -37.24 1.61 1.77
N PRO A 239 -37.76 0.96 2.83
CA PRO A 239 -37.35 -0.40 3.19
C PRO A 239 -37.55 -1.39 2.04
N PRO A 240 -36.74 -2.47 1.97
CA PRO A 240 -36.91 -3.51 0.96
C PRO A 240 -38.31 -4.12 1.02
N ALA A 241 -38.93 -4.32 -0.15
CA ALA A 241 -40.24 -4.95 -0.23
C ALA A 241 -40.20 -6.41 0.27
N GLU A 242 -41.28 -6.86 0.93
CA GLU A 242 -41.29 -8.16 1.62
C GLU A 242 -40.98 -9.34 0.69
N HIS A 243 -41.48 -9.32 -0.54
CA HIS A 243 -41.21 -10.37 -1.54
C HIS A 243 -39.72 -10.51 -1.89
N ILE A 244 -38.92 -9.44 -1.77
CA ILE A 244 -37.46 -9.49 -2.00
C ILE A 244 -36.79 -10.23 -0.84
N ILE A 245 -37.26 -9.98 0.39
CA ILE A 245 -36.76 -10.63 1.61
C ILE A 245 -37.11 -12.12 1.57
N ASP A 246 -38.35 -12.45 1.19
CA ASP A 246 -38.81 -13.82 1.00
C ASP A 246 -37.99 -14.54 -0.06
N HIS A 247 -37.81 -13.92 -1.23
CA HIS A 247 -36.98 -14.49 -2.30
C HIS A 247 -35.54 -14.74 -1.84
N TYR A 248 -34.93 -13.81 -1.11
CA TYR A 248 -33.57 -13.96 -0.59
C TYR A 248 -33.46 -15.10 0.45
N TYR A 249 -34.49 -15.27 1.28
CA TYR A 249 -34.57 -16.37 2.24
C TYR A 249 -34.77 -17.73 1.53
N ASP A 250 -35.74 -17.82 0.61
CA ASP A 250 -36.11 -19.05 -0.09
C ASP A 250 -35.00 -19.54 -1.03
N SER A 251 -34.26 -18.60 -1.65
CA SER A 251 -33.06 -18.89 -2.43
C SER A 251 -31.84 -19.27 -1.58
N GLN A 252 -31.97 -19.23 -0.25
CA GLN A 252 -30.93 -19.58 0.72
C GLN A 252 -29.64 -18.75 0.60
N LEU A 253 -29.71 -17.55 0.00
CA LEU A 253 -28.55 -16.66 -0.17
C LEU A 253 -27.93 -16.24 1.16
N TYR A 254 -28.69 -16.25 2.26
CA TYR A 254 -28.19 -15.96 3.60
C TYR A 254 -27.16 -16.98 4.11
N LYS A 255 -27.12 -18.21 3.57
CA LYS A 255 -26.17 -19.25 3.99
C LYS A 255 -24.71 -18.88 3.73
N GLN A 256 -24.45 -17.93 2.83
CA GLN A 256 -23.10 -17.39 2.62
C GLN A 256 -22.54 -16.66 3.86
N TRP A 257 -23.41 -16.30 4.83
CA TRP A 257 -23.01 -15.68 6.10
C TRP A 257 -22.67 -16.71 7.19
N GLY A 258 -22.68 -18.00 6.86
CA GLY A 258 -22.39 -19.10 7.78
C GLY A 258 -23.63 -19.90 8.19
N SER A 259 -23.45 -20.80 9.16
CA SER A 259 -24.54 -21.59 9.71
C SER A 259 -25.44 -20.73 10.60
N TRP A 260 -26.75 -20.82 10.38
CA TRP A 260 -27.76 -20.09 11.14
C TRP A 260 -28.59 -21.05 11.99
N THR A 261 -28.76 -20.75 13.28
CA THR A 261 -29.51 -21.56 14.25
C THR A 261 -30.69 -20.84 14.89
N GLY A 262 -30.96 -19.58 14.51
CA GLY A 262 -32.10 -18.80 15.01
C GLY A 262 -33.39 -19.01 14.23
N SER A 263 -34.42 -18.23 14.54
CA SER A 263 -35.73 -18.33 13.88
C SER A 263 -35.74 -17.75 12.47
N GLN A 264 -36.76 -18.12 11.68
CA GLN A 264 -37.00 -17.56 10.35
C GLN A 264 -37.17 -16.03 10.38
N GLU A 265 -37.90 -15.50 11.36
CA GLU A 265 -38.12 -14.04 11.45
C GLU A 265 -36.84 -13.29 11.79
N GLN A 266 -35.99 -13.86 12.64
CA GLN A 266 -34.70 -13.25 12.99
C GLN A 266 -33.77 -13.16 11.77
N ILE A 267 -33.71 -14.21 10.93
CA ILE A 267 -32.90 -14.17 9.72
C ILE A 267 -33.52 -13.24 8.67
N LYS A 268 -34.85 -13.20 8.50
CA LYS A 268 -35.52 -12.24 7.63
C LYS A 268 -35.27 -10.79 8.05
N GLN A 269 -35.22 -10.50 9.35
CA GLN A 269 -34.83 -9.17 9.85
C GLN A 269 -33.37 -8.84 9.50
N GLN A 270 -32.44 -9.79 9.63
CA GLN A 270 -31.05 -9.57 9.20
C GLN A 270 -30.94 -9.35 7.70
N ILE A 271 -31.68 -10.12 6.89
CA ILE A 271 -31.77 -9.95 5.44
C ILE A 271 -32.28 -8.55 5.10
N ARG A 272 -33.37 -8.11 5.74
CA ARG A 272 -33.92 -6.76 5.57
C ARG A 272 -32.86 -5.69 5.85
N LYS A 273 -32.15 -5.80 6.97
CA LYS A 273 -31.07 -4.87 7.33
C LYS A 273 -29.91 -4.90 6.33
N HIS A 274 -29.51 -6.08 5.89
CA HIS A 274 -28.42 -6.26 4.92
C HIS A 274 -28.75 -5.62 3.56
N ILE A 275 -29.93 -5.93 3.00
CA ILE A 275 -30.38 -5.38 1.72
C ILE A 275 -30.50 -3.86 1.83
N HIS A 276 -31.16 -3.35 2.87
CA HIS A 276 -31.29 -1.90 3.09
C HIS A 276 -29.93 -1.21 3.20
N THR A 277 -28.98 -1.80 3.94
CA THR A 277 -27.61 -1.24 4.06
C THR A 277 -26.89 -1.21 2.72
N ARG A 278 -27.03 -2.28 1.91
CA ARG A 278 -26.42 -2.36 0.58
C ARG A 278 -27.02 -1.35 -0.39
N GLU A 279 -28.35 -1.22 -0.40
CA GLU A 279 -29.07 -0.30 -1.29
C GLU A 279 -28.90 1.17 -0.89
N SER A 280 -28.72 1.46 0.39
CA SER A 280 -28.47 2.83 0.88
C SER A 280 -27.01 3.25 0.79
N ASN A 281 -26.06 2.34 0.55
CA ASN A 281 -24.63 2.67 0.51
C ASN A 281 -24.26 3.75 -0.55
N PRO A 282 -24.81 3.74 -1.77
CA PRO A 282 -24.60 4.82 -2.74
C PRO A 282 -25.03 6.20 -2.24
N LEU A 283 -26.06 6.30 -1.38
CA LEU A 283 -26.47 7.57 -0.78
C LEU A 283 -25.42 8.10 0.20
N VAL A 284 -24.81 7.20 0.99
CA VAL A 284 -23.72 7.58 1.90
C VAL A 284 -22.53 8.10 1.09
N LEU A 285 -22.17 7.42 0.00
CA LEU A 285 -21.08 7.87 -0.89
C LEU A 285 -21.39 9.23 -1.55
N ASP A 286 -22.62 9.44 -2.03
CA ASP A 286 -23.03 10.75 -2.57
C ASP A 286 -23.04 11.84 -1.49
N TYR A 287 -23.43 11.49 -0.27
CA TYR A 287 -23.36 12.39 0.87
C TYR A 287 -21.92 12.79 1.20
N CYS A 288 -20.99 11.83 1.32
CA CYS A 288 -19.57 12.10 1.53
C CYS A 288 -18.99 12.97 0.39
N LYS A 289 -19.40 12.73 -0.85
CA LYS A 289 -19.01 13.58 -1.99
C LYS A 289 -19.47 15.03 -1.83
N LYS A 290 -20.68 15.27 -1.32
CA LYS A 290 -21.17 16.62 -0.97
C LYS A 290 -20.39 17.22 0.19
N LEU A 291 -20.05 16.43 1.21
CA LEU A 291 -19.23 16.91 2.33
C LEU A 291 -17.83 17.34 1.86
N ARG A 292 -17.22 16.62 0.92
CA ARG A 292 -15.93 17.02 0.30
C ARG A 292 -16.00 18.34 -0.48
N GLN A 293 -17.20 18.78 -0.88
CA GLN A 293 -17.41 20.10 -1.49
C GLN A 293 -17.70 21.18 -0.43
N LYS A 294 -18.37 20.80 0.66
CA LYS A 294 -18.71 21.68 1.78
C LYS A 294 -17.49 22.05 2.62
N TYR A 295 -16.61 21.09 2.87
CA TYR A 295 -15.42 21.25 3.71
C TYR A 295 -14.15 21.25 2.86
N PRO A 296 -13.19 22.13 3.14
CA PRO A 296 -11.92 22.15 2.41
C PRO A 296 -11.13 20.88 2.71
N VAL A 297 -10.79 20.12 1.66
CA VAL A 297 -9.91 18.95 1.73
C VAL A 297 -8.64 19.24 0.95
N VAL A 298 -7.49 19.24 1.63
CA VAL A 298 -6.18 19.37 1.01
C VAL A 298 -5.54 17.99 0.91
N ASP A 299 -5.31 17.54 -0.32
CA ASP A 299 -4.77 16.21 -0.62
C ASP A 299 -3.30 16.31 -1.08
N TYR A 300 -2.41 15.77 -0.26
CA TYR A 300 -0.97 15.73 -0.53
C TYR A 300 -0.50 14.41 -1.14
N LEU A 301 -1.38 13.40 -1.29
CA LEU A 301 -0.99 12.11 -1.85
C LEU A 301 -0.86 12.23 -3.37
N THR A 302 0.38 12.31 -3.85
CA THR A 302 0.66 12.41 -5.28
C THR A 302 0.67 11.04 -5.96
N GLU A 303 0.05 10.96 -7.12
CA GLU A 303 0.12 9.79 -7.99
C GLU A 303 1.57 9.58 -8.48
N PRO A 304 2.12 8.36 -8.42
CA PRO A 304 3.45 8.06 -8.96
C PRO A 304 3.52 8.46 -10.43
N ARG A 305 4.52 9.27 -10.78
CA ARG A 305 4.82 9.58 -12.18
C ARG A 305 5.58 8.40 -12.79
N VAL A 306 5.50 8.29 -14.11
CA VAL A 306 6.26 7.30 -14.86
C VAL A 306 7.69 7.80 -14.95
N PRO A 307 8.70 7.03 -14.50
CA PRO A 307 10.08 7.40 -14.73
C PRO A 307 10.35 7.44 -16.24
N GLY A 308 10.82 8.57 -16.77
CA GLY A 308 11.26 8.68 -18.17
C GLY A 308 10.20 9.04 -19.23
N ALA A 309 9.01 9.54 -18.85
CA ALA A 309 7.94 9.89 -19.80
C ALA A 309 8.16 11.19 -20.61
N GLN A 310 9.38 11.43 -21.09
CA GLN A 310 9.64 12.42 -22.14
C GLN A 310 9.99 11.69 -23.43
N LEU A 311 9.07 10.84 -23.91
CA LEU A 311 9.20 10.31 -25.27
C LEU A 311 9.02 11.46 -26.26
N ARG A 312 10.00 11.64 -27.14
CA ARG A 312 9.96 12.70 -28.15
C ARG A 312 8.86 12.39 -29.16
N ILE A 313 7.95 13.34 -29.38
CA ILE A 313 6.95 13.21 -30.44
C ILE A 313 7.64 13.16 -31.82
N GLY A 314 8.66 14.01 -32.05
CA GLY A 314 9.41 14.02 -33.31
C GLY A 314 8.51 14.19 -34.53
N GLN A 315 8.75 13.38 -35.56
CA GLN A 315 7.93 13.29 -36.77
C GLN A 315 6.90 12.15 -36.68
N ALA A 316 6.51 11.74 -35.48
CA ALA A 316 5.50 10.70 -35.33
C ALA A 316 4.15 11.15 -35.93
N PRO A 317 3.41 10.25 -36.60
CA PRO A 317 2.08 10.53 -37.09
C PRO A 317 1.16 11.05 -35.99
N SER A 318 0.43 12.13 -36.27
CA SER A 318 -0.51 12.72 -35.31
C SER A 318 -1.84 13.13 -35.92
N LEU A 319 -2.87 13.18 -35.07
CA LEU A 319 -4.24 13.64 -35.36
C LEU A 319 -4.71 14.63 -34.30
N GLY A 320 -5.71 15.44 -34.65
CA GLY A 320 -6.29 16.44 -33.77
C GLY A 320 -5.48 17.74 -33.73
N PRO A 321 -5.92 18.74 -32.93
CA PRO A 321 -5.25 20.03 -32.83
C PRO A 321 -3.82 19.89 -32.28
N ALA A 322 -2.85 20.55 -32.91
CA ALA A 322 -1.44 20.48 -32.51
C ALA A 322 -1.20 21.07 -31.11
N ASP A 323 -2.06 21.99 -30.69
CA ASP A 323 -2.08 22.73 -29.42
C ASP A 323 -3.11 22.18 -28.42
N ALA A 324 -3.69 21.00 -28.68
CA ALA A 324 -4.63 20.39 -27.75
C ALA A 324 -3.99 20.19 -26.37
N SER A 325 -4.70 20.59 -25.32
CA SER A 325 -4.22 20.48 -23.93
C SER A 325 -4.02 19.04 -23.46
N VAL A 326 -4.60 18.06 -24.15
CA VAL A 326 -4.43 16.64 -23.86
C VAL A 326 -3.71 15.97 -25.03
N LEU A 327 -2.55 15.40 -24.74
CA LEU A 327 -1.76 14.55 -25.62
C LEU A 327 -1.96 13.09 -25.23
N VAL A 328 -2.32 12.26 -26.19
CA VAL A 328 -2.34 10.80 -26.06
C VAL A 328 -1.33 10.21 -27.02
N MET A 329 -0.27 9.60 -26.50
CA MET A 329 0.68 8.81 -27.28
C MET A 329 0.33 7.33 -27.19
N GLU A 330 0.04 6.71 -28.34
CA GLU A 330 -0.23 5.29 -28.52
C GLU A 330 1.06 4.58 -28.96
N LEU A 331 1.54 3.64 -28.14
CA LEU A 331 2.65 2.75 -28.46
C LEU A 331 2.09 1.39 -28.83
N SER A 332 2.22 1.01 -30.10
CA SER A 332 1.47 -0.12 -30.65
C SER A 332 2.27 -0.93 -31.67
N ASP A 333 1.78 -2.14 -31.95
CA ASP A 333 2.41 -3.14 -32.79
C ASP A 333 1.33 -3.86 -33.61
N TYR A 334 1.51 -3.88 -34.93
CA TYR A 334 0.55 -4.46 -35.88
C TYR A 334 0.34 -5.98 -35.74
N HIS A 335 1.27 -6.69 -35.11
CA HIS A 335 1.15 -8.12 -34.78
C HIS A 335 0.64 -8.40 -33.37
N CYS A 336 0.55 -7.37 -32.52
CA CYS A 336 0.07 -7.58 -31.16
C CYS A 336 -1.44 -7.89 -31.16
N PRO A 337 -1.85 -9.07 -30.65
CA PRO A 337 -3.27 -9.46 -30.64
C PRO A 337 -4.15 -8.45 -29.89
N THR A 338 -3.66 -7.92 -28.77
CA THR A 338 -4.38 -6.94 -27.96
C THR A 338 -4.50 -5.59 -28.66
N CYS A 339 -3.47 -5.16 -29.42
CA CYS A 339 -3.54 -3.93 -30.22
C CYS A 339 -4.59 -4.05 -31.32
N ARG A 340 -4.56 -5.16 -32.07
CA ARG A 340 -5.54 -5.44 -33.13
C ARG A 340 -6.97 -5.51 -32.59
N ALA A 341 -7.20 -6.26 -31.52
CA ALA A 341 -8.53 -6.34 -30.90
C ALA A 341 -9.01 -4.99 -30.34
N GLY A 342 -8.08 -4.16 -29.82
CA GLY A 342 -8.37 -2.84 -29.27
C GLY A 342 -8.57 -1.73 -30.30
N HIS A 343 -8.17 -1.93 -31.57
CA HIS A 343 -8.19 -0.89 -32.60
C HIS A 343 -9.56 -0.23 -32.77
N LYS A 344 -10.64 -1.01 -32.70
CA LYS A 344 -12.02 -0.48 -32.75
C LYS A 344 -12.33 0.49 -31.60
N VAL A 345 -11.90 0.18 -30.38
CA VAL A 345 -12.09 1.06 -29.21
C VAL A 345 -11.23 2.31 -29.36
N VAL A 346 -9.99 2.18 -29.83
CA VAL A 346 -9.12 3.34 -30.12
C VAL A 346 -9.77 4.27 -31.14
N LYS A 347 -10.37 3.73 -32.22
CA LYS A 347 -11.10 4.51 -33.22
C LYS A 347 -12.28 5.29 -32.61
N GLN A 348 -13.11 4.61 -31.80
CA GLN A 348 -14.21 5.27 -31.09
C GLN A 348 -13.74 6.40 -30.17
N ILE A 349 -12.58 6.22 -29.50
CA ILE A 349 -11.98 7.25 -28.65
C ILE A 349 -11.45 8.42 -29.48
N LYS A 350 -10.71 8.15 -30.56
CA LYS A 350 -10.22 9.18 -31.50
C LYS A 350 -11.39 10.01 -32.03
N ASP A 351 -12.49 9.37 -32.44
CA ASP A 351 -13.68 10.04 -32.95
C ASP A 351 -14.38 10.91 -31.89
N LYS A 352 -14.55 10.39 -30.67
CA LYS A 352 -15.20 11.11 -29.56
C LYS A 352 -14.43 12.36 -29.12
N TYR A 353 -13.09 12.32 -29.20
CA TYR A 353 -12.21 13.36 -28.65
C TYR A 353 -11.39 14.12 -29.72
N LYS A 354 -11.70 13.94 -31.01
CA LYS A 354 -10.94 14.49 -32.14
C LYS A 354 -10.61 15.99 -32.06
N ASP A 355 -11.48 16.79 -31.45
CA ASP A 355 -11.34 18.25 -31.34
C ASP A 355 -10.69 18.69 -30.02
N LYS A 356 -10.39 17.74 -29.12
CA LYS A 356 -9.91 18.01 -27.75
C LYS A 356 -8.56 17.37 -27.44
N VAL A 357 -8.15 16.38 -28.23
CA VAL A 357 -6.98 15.55 -27.97
C VAL A 357 -6.06 15.56 -29.19
N ARG A 358 -4.76 15.76 -28.94
CA ARG A 358 -3.72 15.44 -29.90
C ARG A 358 -3.37 13.97 -29.74
N TRP A 359 -3.66 13.17 -30.76
CA TRP A 359 -3.27 11.77 -30.79
C TRP A 359 -1.95 11.62 -31.51
N VAL A 360 -0.99 10.91 -30.92
CA VAL A 360 0.30 10.58 -31.53
C VAL A 360 0.45 9.07 -31.55
N TYR A 361 0.90 8.50 -32.67
CA TYR A 361 1.19 7.07 -32.77
C TYR A 361 2.69 6.84 -32.89
N LYS A 362 3.26 5.96 -32.06
CA LYS A 362 4.63 5.47 -32.22
C LYS A 362 4.63 3.95 -32.38
N ASP A 363 5.31 3.50 -33.43
CA ASP A 363 5.58 2.09 -33.64
C ASP A 363 6.44 1.52 -32.51
N TYR A 364 6.00 0.43 -31.90
CA TYR A 364 6.78 -0.35 -30.95
C TYR A 364 6.80 -1.84 -31.33
N PRO A 365 7.45 -2.22 -32.45
CA PRO A 365 7.52 -3.61 -32.90
C PRO A 365 8.26 -4.46 -31.86
N LEU A 366 7.53 -5.39 -31.23
CA LEU A 366 8.08 -6.28 -30.23
C LEU A 366 8.89 -7.37 -30.92
N LYS A 367 10.12 -7.63 -30.44
CA LYS A 367 11.04 -8.64 -31.02
C LYS A 367 10.43 -10.06 -31.16
N LYS A 368 9.43 -10.37 -30.34
CA LYS A 368 8.74 -11.67 -30.35
C LYS A 368 7.71 -11.81 -31.48
N HIS A 369 7.34 -10.70 -32.13
CA HIS A 369 6.38 -10.70 -33.22
C HIS A 369 7.12 -10.77 -34.56
N PRO A 370 6.89 -11.81 -35.37
CA PRO A 370 7.49 -11.92 -36.70
C PRO A 370 7.11 -10.72 -37.56
N VAL A 371 8.01 -10.23 -38.41
CA VAL A 371 7.78 -9.17 -39.39
C VAL A 371 7.23 -7.81 -38.86
N ALA A 372 7.09 -7.63 -37.54
CA ALA A 372 6.52 -6.41 -36.96
C ALA A 372 7.34 -5.16 -37.29
N LYS A 373 8.67 -5.31 -37.38
CA LYS A 373 9.60 -4.24 -37.77
C LYS A 373 9.35 -3.81 -39.21
N GLU A 374 9.18 -4.76 -40.11
CA GLU A 374 8.93 -4.56 -41.53
C GLU A 374 7.58 -3.85 -41.74
N LEU A 375 6.54 -4.25 -40.99
CA LEU A 375 5.24 -3.57 -41.03
C LEU A 375 5.31 -2.13 -40.50
N ALA A 376 6.06 -1.88 -39.43
CA ALA A 376 6.32 -0.54 -38.91
C ALA A 376 7.05 0.33 -39.96
N LEU A 377 8.07 -0.20 -40.64
CA LEU A 377 8.76 0.51 -41.72
C LEU A 377 7.81 0.81 -42.89
N ALA A 378 6.93 -0.12 -43.24
CA ALA A 378 5.93 0.11 -44.29
C ALA A 378 4.92 1.20 -43.91
N ALA A 379 4.45 1.22 -42.67
CA ALA A 379 3.60 2.28 -42.16
C ALA A 379 4.32 3.64 -42.13
N ARG A 380 5.59 3.69 -41.73
CA ARG A 380 6.42 4.91 -41.80
C ARG A 380 6.62 5.42 -43.22
N PHE A 381 6.81 4.54 -44.20
CA PHE A 381 6.83 4.93 -45.61
C PHE A 381 5.48 5.53 -46.05
N ALA A 382 4.36 4.93 -45.64
CA ALA A 382 3.05 5.52 -45.90
C ALA A 382 2.90 6.90 -45.22
N HIS A 383 3.50 7.10 -44.04
CA HIS A 383 3.52 8.40 -43.37
C HIS A 383 4.25 9.49 -44.17
N THR A 384 5.40 9.18 -44.76
CA THR A 384 6.13 10.16 -45.60
C THR A 384 5.36 10.57 -46.85
N HIS A 385 4.32 9.82 -47.21
CA HIS A 385 3.42 10.09 -48.35
C HIS A 385 2.02 10.56 -47.90
N GLY A 386 1.82 10.88 -46.62
CA GLY A 386 0.55 11.38 -46.09
C GLY A 386 -0.58 10.34 -46.03
N LYS A 387 -0.24 9.04 -46.06
CA LYS A 387 -1.18 7.90 -46.07
C LYS A 387 -1.11 7.00 -44.85
N PHE A 388 -0.53 7.51 -43.75
CA PHE A 388 -0.30 6.72 -42.54
C PHE A 388 -1.59 6.11 -41.96
N TRP A 389 -2.65 6.90 -41.81
CA TRP A 389 -3.85 6.46 -41.11
C TRP A 389 -4.66 5.46 -41.94
N GLU A 390 -4.73 5.66 -43.25
CA GLU A 390 -5.32 4.69 -44.17
C GLU A 390 -4.53 3.38 -44.19
N PHE A 391 -3.20 3.45 -44.21
CA PHE A 391 -2.33 2.27 -44.17
C PHE A 391 -2.44 1.51 -42.84
N GLN A 392 -2.47 2.25 -41.72
CA GLN A 392 -2.68 1.70 -40.38
C GLN A 392 -4.01 0.95 -40.28
N GLU A 393 -5.10 1.52 -40.84
CA GLU A 393 -6.42 0.90 -40.81
C GLU A 393 -6.41 -0.45 -41.53
N LEU A 394 -5.76 -0.55 -42.69
CA LEU A 394 -5.62 -1.80 -43.45
C LEU A 394 -4.84 -2.85 -42.65
N LEU A 395 -3.73 -2.47 -42.01
CA LEU A 395 -2.93 -3.39 -41.20
C LEU A 395 -3.70 -3.92 -39.98
N PHE A 396 -4.40 -3.07 -39.24
CA PHE A 396 -5.12 -3.50 -38.03
C PHE A 396 -6.41 -4.25 -38.35
N SER A 397 -7.10 -3.88 -39.43
CA SER A 397 -8.40 -4.45 -39.81
C SER A 397 -8.30 -5.68 -40.70
N ALA A 398 -7.10 -6.12 -41.09
CA ALA A 398 -6.90 -7.37 -41.80
C ALA A 398 -7.52 -8.55 -41.01
N ASP A 399 -8.14 -9.52 -41.69
CA ASP A 399 -8.78 -10.67 -41.02
C ASP A 399 -7.75 -11.65 -40.42
N HIS A 400 -6.50 -11.60 -40.89
CA HIS A 400 -5.38 -12.41 -40.40
C HIS A 400 -4.23 -11.53 -39.91
N LEU A 401 -3.18 -12.15 -39.37
CA LEU A 401 -1.95 -11.42 -39.04
C LEU A 401 -1.33 -10.91 -40.36
N PRO A 402 -1.10 -9.59 -40.50
CA PRO A 402 -0.58 -9.03 -41.75
C PRO A 402 0.85 -9.49 -42.02
N THR A 403 1.16 -9.81 -43.26
CA THR A 403 2.49 -10.17 -43.73
C THR A 403 3.15 -9.00 -44.44
N VAL A 404 4.44 -9.12 -44.76
CA VAL A 404 5.13 -8.15 -45.63
C VAL A 404 4.44 -8.04 -47.00
N GLN A 405 3.93 -9.15 -47.53
CA GLN A 405 3.26 -9.15 -48.84
C GLN A 405 1.92 -8.39 -48.80
N ASP A 406 1.20 -8.47 -47.67
CA ASP A 406 -0.03 -7.68 -47.48
C ASP A 406 0.31 -6.20 -47.40
N ALA A 407 1.35 -5.81 -46.65
CA ALA A 407 1.81 -4.43 -46.59
C ALA A 407 2.17 -3.85 -47.97
N LEU A 408 2.83 -4.63 -48.84
CA LEU A 408 3.11 -4.22 -50.22
C LEU A 408 1.82 -4.08 -51.05
N SER A 409 0.84 -4.94 -50.82
CA SER A 409 -0.45 -4.91 -51.53
C SER A 409 -1.31 -3.72 -51.09
N TYR A 410 -1.35 -3.43 -49.79
CA TYR A 410 -2.00 -2.24 -49.23
C TYR A 410 -1.34 -0.94 -49.69
N ALA A 411 -0.01 -0.94 -49.83
CA ALA A 411 0.70 0.20 -50.41
C ALA A 411 0.23 0.45 -51.85
N GLN A 412 0.12 -0.60 -52.66
CA GLN A 412 -0.38 -0.50 -54.02
C GLN A 412 -1.84 -0.02 -54.07
N GLU A 413 -2.71 -0.52 -53.20
CA GLU A 413 -4.11 -0.09 -53.07
C GLU A 413 -4.22 1.42 -52.77
N LEU A 414 -3.32 1.94 -51.93
CA LEU A 414 -3.26 3.35 -51.57
C LEU A 414 -2.50 4.23 -52.59
N GLY A 415 -2.09 3.65 -53.72
CA GLY A 415 -1.36 4.37 -54.78
C GLY A 415 0.10 4.68 -54.47
N LEU A 416 0.69 4.01 -53.47
CA LEU A 416 2.09 4.15 -53.11
C LEU A 416 2.98 3.29 -54.01
N ASN A 417 4.19 3.78 -54.30
CA ASN A 417 5.14 3.05 -55.15
C ASN A 417 5.79 1.88 -54.37
N VAL A 418 5.41 0.65 -54.72
CA VAL A 418 5.88 -0.58 -54.08
C VAL A 418 7.40 -0.76 -54.17
N THR A 419 8.03 -0.32 -55.27
CA THR A 419 9.49 -0.40 -55.42
C THR A 419 10.19 0.54 -54.44
N LEU A 420 9.70 1.78 -54.30
CA LEU A 420 10.24 2.74 -53.32
C LEU A 420 9.98 2.27 -51.88
N LEU A 421 8.83 1.66 -51.61
CA LEU A 421 8.54 1.06 -50.30
C LEU A 421 9.58 -0.02 -49.94
N LYS A 422 9.86 -0.96 -50.86
CA LYS A 422 10.87 -2.01 -50.61
C LYS A 422 12.26 -1.43 -50.35
N GLN A 423 12.63 -0.37 -51.07
CA GLN A 423 13.88 0.36 -50.84
C GLN A 423 13.90 1.00 -49.45
N TYR A 424 12.84 1.71 -49.07
CA TYR A 424 12.72 2.33 -47.74
C TYR A 424 12.78 1.32 -46.59
N MET A 425 12.13 0.16 -46.74
CA MET A 425 12.17 -0.91 -45.74
C MET A 425 13.57 -1.53 -45.56
N SER A 426 14.45 -1.36 -46.55
CA SER A 426 15.83 -1.85 -46.52
C SER A 426 16.84 -0.74 -46.23
N ASP A 427 16.38 0.51 -46.08
CA ASP A 427 17.22 1.69 -45.86
C ASP A 427 17.79 1.67 -44.44
N PRO A 428 19.13 1.68 -44.27
CA PRO A 428 19.78 1.74 -42.96
C PRO A 428 19.30 2.91 -42.09
N ASP A 429 19.02 4.07 -42.68
CA ASP A 429 18.62 5.27 -41.93
C ASP A 429 17.18 5.13 -41.41
N ALA A 430 16.27 4.59 -42.22
CA ALA A 430 14.89 4.30 -41.80
C ALA A 430 14.86 3.24 -40.68
N ILE A 431 15.67 2.20 -40.82
CA ILE A 431 15.84 1.16 -39.82
C ILE A 431 16.40 1.75 -38.52
N GLN A 432 17.44 2.58 -38.60
CA GLN A 432 18.05 3.21 -37.43
C GLN A 432 17.08 4.14 -36.72
N SER A 433 16.30 4.94 -37.46
CA SER A 433 15.27 5.80 -36.89
C SER A 433 14.22 5.01 -36.09
N LEU A 434 13.75 3.87 -36.62
CA LEU A 434 12.83 2.99 -35.91
C LEU A 434 13.47 2.39 -34.65
N GLU A 435 14.70 1.90 -34.73
CA GLU A 435 15.41 1.35 -33.56
C GLU A 435 15.70 2.40 -32.49
N GLN A 436 15.90 3.67 -32.86
CA GLN A 436 16.03 4.77 -31.91
C GLN A 436 14.74 4.99 -31.13
N ASP A 437 13.59 5.06 -31.79
CA ASP A 437 12.28 5.17 -31.12
C ASP A 437 12.03 3.98 -30.19
N VAL A 438 12.31 2.76 -30.67
CA VAL A 438 12.17 1.53 -29.90
C VAL A 438 13.08 1.53 -28.67
N THR A 439 14.31 2.03 -28.80
CA THR A 439 15.26 2.16 -27.69
C THR A 439 14.79 3.22 -26.70
N GLU A 440 14.28 4.36 -27.17
CA GLU A 440 13.70 5.40 -26.33
C GLU A 440 12.53 4.87 -25.50
N ILE A 441 11.61 4.11 -26.12
CA ILE A 441 10.48 3.47 -25.46
C ILE A 441 10.94 2.48 -24.38
N ARG A 442 11.94 1.64 -24.68
CA ARG A 442 12.52 0.70 -23.70
C ARG A 442 13.21 1.43 -22.55
N ASN A 443 13.94 2.51 -22.83
CA ASN A 443 14.64 3.32 -21.83
C ASN A 443 13.67 4.10 -20.93
N ALA A 444 12.48 4.42 -21.44
CA ALA A 444 11.34 4.90 -20.65
C ALA A 444 10.65 3.76 -19.84
N GLY A 445 11.23 2.56 -19.85
CA GLY A 445 10.76 1.42 -19.09
C GLY A 445 9.64 0.64 -19.72
N ILE A 446 9.16 1.01 -20.91
CA ILE A 446 7.96 0.46 -21.51
C ILE A 446 8.30 -0.84 -22.23
N SER A 447 7.68 -1.95 -21.82
CA SER A 447 8.01 -3.29 -22.32
C SER A 447 6.87 -4.02 -23.02
N SER A 448 5.70 -3.38 -23.18
CA SER A 448 4.51 -4.02 -23.76
C SER A 448 3.67 -3.09 -24.62
N THR A 449 2.88 -3.69 -25.51
CA THR A 449 1.86 -3.04 -26.34
C THR A 449 0.47 -3.66 -26.11
N PRO A 450 -0.62 -2.89 -26.23
CA PRO A 450 -0.61 -1.44 -26.38
C PRO A 450 -0.22 -0.78 -25.05
N THR A 451 0.48 0.34 -25.14
CA THR A 451 0.70 1.25 -24.01
C THR A 451 0.31 2.65 -24.44
N PHE A 452 -0.44 3.35 -23.59
CA PHE A 452 -0.85 4.73 -23.83
C PHE A 452 -0.16 5.66 -22.83
N ILE A 453 0.25 6.84 -23.28
CA ILE A 453 0.75 7.90 -22.41
C ILE A 453 -0.19 9.10 -22.57
N ILE A 454 -0.90 9.46 -21.50
CA ILE A 454 -1.88 10.55 -21.47
C ILE A 454 -1.32 11.65 -20.59
N ASN A 455 -0.87 12.76 -21.18
CA ASN A 455 -0.19 13.86 -20.47
C ASN A 455 0.89 13.35 -19.48
N GLY A 456 1.79 12.48 -19.95
CA GLY A 456 2.86 11.89 -19.15
C GLY A 456 2.45 10.73 -18.24
N LYS A 457 1.15 10.39 -18.14
CA LYS A 457 0.66 9.25 -17.34
C LYS A 457 0.55 7.99 -18.19
N LEU A 458 1.25 6.93 -17.79
CA LEU A 458 1.28 5.66 -18.51
C LEU A 458 0.07 4.80 -18.15
N ARG A 459 -0.55 4.24 -19.18
CA ARG A 459 -1.59 3.23 -19.12
C ARG A 459 -1.16 2.04 -19.97
N SER A 460 -0.63 1.01 -19.33
CA SER A 460 -0.31 -0.26 -19.99
C SER A 460 -1.58 -1.09 -20.19
N GLY A 461 -1.62 -1.79 -21.33
CA GLY A 461 -2.72 -2.64 -21.75
C GLY A 461 -3.85 -1.83 -22.40
N MET A 462 -4.80 -2.56 -22.99
CA MET A 462 -5.95 -1.95 -23.65
C MET A 462 -7.07 -1.68 -22.63
N PRO A 463 -7.47 -0.41 -22.40
CA PRO A 463 -8.62 -0.09 -21.55
C PRO A 463 -9.93 -0.38 -22.28
N THR A 464 -11.03 -0.53 -21.53
CA THR A 464 -12.37 -0.46 -22.13
C THR A 464 -12.67 0.96 -22.61
N PHE A 465 -13.70 1.14 -23.43
CA PHE A 465 -14.11 2.45 -23.89
C PHE A 465 -14.44 3.42 -22.74
N GLU A 466 -15.11 2.92 -21.69
CA GLU A 466 -15.50 3.69 -20.50
C GLU A 466 -14.28 4.08 -19.67
N GLU A 467 -13.36 3.14 -19.44
CA GLU A 467 -12.11 3.42 -18.75
C GLU A 467 -11.29 4.47 -19.49
N PHE A 468 -11.14 4.30 -20.81
CA PHE A 468 -10.34 5.21 -21.62
C PHE A 468 -10.96 6.62 -21.68
N SER A 469 -12.28 6.70 -21.86
CA SER A 469 -13.02 7.96 -21.79
C SER A 469 -12.79 8.66 -20.45
N THR A 470 -12.89 7.92 -19.35
CA THR A 470 -12.69 8.47 -18.00
C THR A 470 -11.28 9.02 -17.81
N LEU A 471 -10.25 8.34 -18.33
CA LEU A 471 -8.87 8.80 -18.28
C LEU A 471 -8.67 10.11 -19.04
N ILE A 472 -9.24 10.23 -20.24
CA ILE A 472 -9.15 11.44 -21.07
C ILE A 472 -9.95 12.58 -20.44
N ASP A 473 -11.18 12.32 -19.99
CA ASP A 473 -12.03 13.33 -19.32
C ASP A 473 -11.34 13.89 -18.07
N LYS A 474 -10.67 13.03 -17.29
CA LYS A 474 -9.86 13.45 -16.15
C LYS A 474 -8.69 14.32 -16.58
N ALA A 475 -7.97 13.95 -17.65
CA ALA A 475 -6.86 14.75 -18.18
C ALA A 475 -7.32 16.14 -18.62
N ILE A 476 -8.48 16.25 -19.30
CA ILE A 476 -9.09 17.52 -19.71
C ILE A 476 -9.43 18.39 -18.48
N GLN A 477 -9.96 17.78 -17.42
CA GLN A 477 -10.30 18.51 -16.19
C GLN A 477 -9.06 19.00 -15.43
N GLU A 478 -7.97 18.22 -15.45
CA GLU A 478 -6.71 18.60 -14.80
C GLU A 478 -6.04 19.78 -15.50
N THR A 479 -6.05 19.81 -16.83
CA THR A 479 -5.49 20.92 -17.63
C THR A 479 -6.31 22.20 -17.48
N ALA A 480 -7.64 22.09 -17.42
CA ALA A 480 -8.52 23.23 -17.14
C ALA A 480 -8.28 23.87 -15.76
N LYS A 481 -7.72 23.12 -14.80
CA LYS A 481 -7.35 23.60 -13.46
C LYS A 481 -5.91 24.13 -13.36
N GLY A 482 -5.21 24.31 -14.48
CA GLY A 482 -3.89 24.93 -14.52
C GLY A 482 -2.73 24.02 -14.07
N LYS A 483 -2.91 22.70 -13.99
CA LYS A 483 -1.77 21.78 -13.84
C LYS A 483 -1.03 21.71 -15.18
N SER A 484 0.22 22.20 -15.20
CA SER A 484 1.04 22.24 -16.41
C SER A 484 1.28 20.83 -16.96
N VAL A 485 1.28 20.75 -18.29
CA VAL A 485 1.77 19.62 -19.07
C VAL A 485 3.24 19.95 -19.36
N GLU A 486 4.16 19.32 -18.62
CA GLU A 486 5.60 19.35 -18.91
C GLU A 486 6.05 18.02 -19.54
#